data_AF-K9YQY7-F1
#
_entry.id   AF-K9YQY7-F1
#
_cell.length_a   1.000
_cell.length_b   1.000
_cell.length_c   1.000
_cell.angle_alpha   90.00
_cell.angle_beta   90.00
_cell.angle_gamma   90.00
#
_symmetry.space_group_name_H-M   'P 1'
#
loop_
_entity.id
_entity.type
_entity.pdbx_description
1 polymer ?
#
loop_
_entity_poly.entity_id
_entity_poly.type
_entity_poly.pdbx_seq_one_letter_code
_entity_poly.pdbx_strand_id
1 'polypeptide(L)' 'MEENRNDFKFGFNPSAENWNGRLAMIGFVAALLTEILSGQGVLHFWGLL' A
#
# COMPACT_ATOMS: atom_id res chain seq x y z
N MET A 1 -38.07 -3.29 -1.37
CA MET A 1 -37.06 -2.30 -1.76
C MET A 1 -35.78 -3.08 -1.95
N GLU A 2 -35.36 -3.26 -3.18
CA GLU A 2 -34.23 -4.12 -3.55
C GLU A 2 -32.93 -3.41 -3.14
N GLU A 3 -32.26 -3.91 -2.10
CA GLU A 3 -30.96 -3.41 -1.66
C GLU A 3 -29.93 -3.78 -2.74
N ASN A 4 -29.56 -2.80 -3.56
CA ASN A 4 -28.53 -2.96 -4.58
C ASN A 4 -27.17 -3.09 -3.88
N ARG A 5 -26.79 -4.33 -3.61
CA ARG A 5 -25.54 -4.76 -2.94
C ARG A 5 -24.27 -4.40 -3.72
N ASN A 6 -24.43 -3.81 -4.91
CA ASN A 6 -23.37 -3.45 -5.85
C ASN A 6 -23.27 -1.93 -6.05
N ASP A 7 -23.76 -1.13 -5.11
CA ASP A 7 -23.39 0.28 -5.07
C ASP A 7 -21.90 0.31 -4.76
N PHE A 8 -21.09 0.46 -5.82
CA PHE A 8 -19.65 0.66 -5.74
C PHE A 8 -19.46 2.05 -5.12
N LYS A 9 -19.70 2.14 -3.80
CA LYS A 9 -19.62 3.37 -3.04
C LYS A 9 -18.16 3.74 -2.94
N PHE A 10 -17.69 4.48 -3.93
CA PHE A 10 -16.47 5.25 -3.81
C PHE A 10 -16.66 6.25 -2.65
N GLY A 11 -16.12 5.88 -1.49
CA GLY A 11 -16.22 6.61 -0.24
C GLY A 11 -15.42 5.91 0.86
N PHE A 12 -15.26 6.55 2.02
CA PHE A 12 -14.62 5.99 3.21
C PHE A 12 -15.47 4.83 3.76
N ASN A 13 -15.32 3.65 3.16
CA ASN A 13 -15.92 2.41 3.63
C ASN A 13 -14.86 1.65 4.45
N PRO A 14 -15.19 1.08 5.62
CA PRO A 14 -14.25 0.31 6.45
C PRO A 14 -13.48 -0.78 5.70
N SER A 15 -14.06 -1.35 4.63
CA SER A 15 -13.31 -2.27 3.76
C SER A 15 -12.14 -1.58 3.05
N ALA A 16 -12.32 -0.38 2.52
CA ALA A 16 -11.27 0.39 1.83
C ALA A 16 -10.13 0.79 2.80
N GLU A 17 -10.45 1.13 4.04
CA GLU A 17 -9.46 1.43 5.09
C GLU A 17 -8.60 0.20 5.40
N ASN A 18 -9.22 -0.98 5.54
CA ASN A 18 -8.49 -2.23 5.77
C ASN A 18 -7.61 -2.60 4.57
N TRP A 19 -8.11 -2.40 3.35
CA TRP A 19 -7.31 -2.59 2.14
C TRP A 19 -6.12 -1.63 2.07
N ASN A 20 -6.32 -0.34 2.38
CA ASN A 20 -5.22 0.63 2.39
C ASN A 20 -4.17 0.29 3.47
N GLY A 21 -4.59 -0.08 4.68
CA GLY A 21 -3.68 -0.51 5.74
C GLY A 21 -2.83 -1.73 5.36
N ARG A 22 -3.42 -2.72 4.66
CA ARG A 22 -2.68 -3.88 4.16
C ARG A 22 -1.68 -3.52 3.07
N LEU A 23 -2.07 -2.66 2.13
CA LEU A 23 -1.19 -2.18 1.07
C LEU A 23 -0.01 -1.39 1.67
N ALA A 24 -0.26 -0.57 2.70
CA ALA A 24 0.79 0.15 3.40
C ALA A 24 1.79 -0.78 4.11
N MET A 25 1.31 -1.81 4.81
CA MET A 25 2.18 -2.82 5.44
C MET A 25 3.03 -3.56 4.40
N ILE A 26 2.44 -3.96 3.27
CA ILE A 26 3.17 -4.62 2.18
C ILE A 26 4.20 -3.68 1.56
N GLY A 27 3.83 -2.42 1.31
CA GLY A 27 4.75 -1.41 0.78
C GLY A 27 5.93 -1.14 1.71
N PHE A 28 5.70 -1.11 3.02
CA PHE A 28 6.76 -0.94 4.02
C PHE A 28 7.72 -2.15 4.04
N VAL A 29 7.18 -3.37 4.03
CA VAL A 29 8.00 -4.59 3.98
C VAL A 29 8.78 -4.67 2.66
N ALA A 30 8.16 -4.33 1.53
CA ALA A 30 8.82 -4.29 0.23
C ALA A 30 9.95 -3.25 0.18
N ALA A 31 9.74 -2.07 0.79
CA ALA A 31 10.79 -1.05 0.90
C ALA A 31 11.97 -1.53 1.75
N LEU A 32 11.69 -2.15 2.89
CA LEU A 32 12.72 -2.69 3.79
C LEU A 32 13.49 -3.84 3.12
N LEU A 33 12.79 -4.75 2.43
CA LEU A 33 13.42 -5.82 1.64
C LEU A 33 14.28 -5.26 0.50
N THR A 34 13.80 -4.23 -0.20
CA THR A 34 14.56 -3.58 -1.26
C THR A 34 15.85 -2.94 -0.71
N GLU A 35 15.77 -2.33 0.47
CA GLU A 35 16.94 -1.76 1.16
C GLU A 35 17.97 -2.83 1.57
N ILE A 36 17.51 -3.98 2.08
CA ILE A 36 18.40 -5.11 2.44
C ILE A 36 19.03 -5.74 1.20
N LEU A 37 18.25 -6.03 0.17
CA LEU A 37 18.71 -6.74 -1.03
C LEU A 37 19.65 -5.87 -1.88
N SER A 38 19.41 -4.57 -1.94
CA SER A 38 20.23 -3.63 -2.70
C SER A 38 21.53 -3.27 -1.95
N GLY A 39 21.58 -3.44 -0.62
CA GLY A 39 22.73 -3.04 0.22
C GLY A 39 23.04 -1.52 0.19
N GLN A 40 22.20 -0.78 -0.52
CA GLN A 40 22.24 0.63 -0.84
C GLN A 40 20.79 1.06 -0.66
N GLY A 41 20.51 1.76 0.44
CA GLY A 41 19.16 2.16 0.80
C GLY A 41 18.45 2.89 -0.33
N VAL A 42 17.13 3.03 -0.22
CA VAL A 42 16.27 3.63 -1.25
C VAL A 42 16.81 4.96 -1.79
N LEU A 43 17.56 5.69 -0.96
CA LEU A 43 18.29 6.92 -1.28
C LEU A 43 19.35 6.78 -2.39
N HIS A 44 20.01 5.63 -2.55
CA HIS A 44 20.98 5.40 -3.62
C HIS A 44 20.36 4.86 -4.90
N PHE A 45 19.27 4.09 -4.81
CA PHE A 45 18.48 3.79 -6.01
C PHE A 45 17.93 5.09 -6.66
N TRP A 46 17.69 6.13 -5.85
CA TRP A 46 17.33 7.47 -6.28
C TRP A 46 18.53 8.38 -6.65
N GLY A 47 19.77 7.88 -6.57
CA GLY A 47 20.98 8.61 -6.98
C GLY A 47 21.33 9.83 -6.12
N LEU A 48 20.90 9.86 -4.85
CA LEU A 48 21.14 10.99 -3.94
C LEU A 48 22.48 10.91 -3.18
N LEU A 49 23.24 9.82 -3.34
CA LEU A 49 24.59 9.64 -2.79
C LEU A 49 25.55 9.13 -3.87
#